data_AF-A0A183T894-F1
#
_entry.id   AF-A0A183T894-F1
#
_cell.length_a   1.000
_cell.length_b   1.000
_cell.length_c   1.000
_cell.angle_alpha   90.00
_cell.angle_beta   90.00
_cell.angle_gamma   90.00
#
_symmetry.space_group_name_H-M   'P 1'
#
loop_
_entity.id
_entity.type
_entity.pdbx_description
1 polymer ?
#
loop_
_entity_poly.entity_id
_entity_poly.type
_entity_poly.pdbx_seq_one_letter_code
_entity_poly.pdbx_strand_id
1 'polypeptide(L)'
;MWRQGQVPQDFKDATIVHLYKRKGNRQLCDNHRGVSLLNIAWKIFARILLNCLNGQLEQGLLPESQCGFRRHRRTTDRIFAARQLQEKRQEMRTHLYTTFVDLTKAFDTVNHD
;
A
#
# COMPACT_ATOMS: atom_id res chain seq x y z
N MET A 1 -16.82 12.30 -18.54
CA MET A 1 -15.74 12.75 -17.63
C MET A 1 -15.15 14.10 -18.01
N TRP A 2 -14.26 14.24 -19.01
CA TRP A 2 -13.54 15.51 -19.22
C TRP A 2 -14.45 16.70 -19.57
N ARG A 3 -15.36 16.54 -20.54
CA ARG A 3 -16.25 17.64 -20.98
C ARG A 3 -17.45 17.89 -20.07
N GLN A 4 -17.97 16.83 -19.44
CA GLN A 4 -19.23 16.86 -18.67
C GLN A 4 -19.01 16.80 -17.15
N GLY A 5 -17.78 16.59 -16.67
CA GLY A 5 -17.47 16.35 -15.25
C GLY A 5 -17.97 15.02 -14.68
N GLN A 6 -18.77 14.25 -15.41
CA GLN A 6 -19.42 13.03 -14.89
C GLN A 6 -18.58 11.77 -15.09
N VAL A 7 -18.45 10.98 -14.03
CA VAL A 7 -17.83 9.64 -14.02
C VAL A 7 -18.90 8.59 -14.34
N PRO A 8 -18.67 7.68 -15.32
CA PRO A 8 -19.58 6.59 -15.64
C PRO A 8 -19.89 5.71 -14.43
N GLN A 9 -21.09 5.15 -14.37
CA GLN A 9 -21.48 4.29 -13.24
C GLN A 9 -20.60 3.05 -13.13
N ASP A 10 -20.25 2.42 -14.25
CA ASP A 10 -19.35 1.25 -14.30
C ASP A 10 -17.95 1.49 -13.70
N PHE A 11 -17.54 2.75 -13.53
CA PHE A 11 -16.27 3.10 -12.91
C PHE A 11 -16.38 3.19 -11.39
N LYS A 12 -17.60 3.38 -10.88
CA LYS A 12 -17.94 3.44 -9.46
C LYS A 12 -18.27 2.05 -8.90
N ASP A 13 -18.77 1.17 -9.76
CA ASP A 13 -19.14 -0.19 -9.36
C ASP A 13 -17.93 -1.12 -9.26
N ALA A 14 -17.97 -2.05 -8.31
CA ALA A 14 -16.93 -3.05 -8.10
C ALA A 14 -17.52 -4.39 -7.70
N THR A 15 -17.01 -5.47 -8.30
CA THR A 15 -17.35 -6.83 -7.86
C THR A 15 -16.37 -7.25 -6.78
N ILE A 16 -16.86 -7.48 -5.55
CA ILE A 16 -16.01 -7.89 -4.42
C ILE A 16 -15.88 -9.40 -4.37
N VAL A 17 -14.66 -9.90 -4.46
CA VAL A 17 -14.33 -11.32 -4.26
C VAL A 17 -13.64 -11.50 -2.91
N HIS A 18 -14.10 -12.47 -2.12
CA HIS A 18 -13.52 -12.80 -0.82
C HIS A 18 -12.41 -13.84 -0.98
N LEU A 19 -11.19 -13.47 -0.63
CA LEU A 19 -10.04 -14.38 -0.61
C LEU A 19 -9.70 -14.79 0.82
N TYR A 20 -9.75 -16.08 1.10
CA TYR A 20 -9.37 -16.62 2.40
C TYR A 20 -7.86 -16.43 2.64
N LYS A 21 -7.50 -15.79 3.76
CA LYS A 21 -6.10 -15.48 4.15
C LYS A 21 -5.28 -16.71 4.56
N ARG A 22 -5.86 -17.91 4.53
CA ARG A 22 -5.24 -19.18 4.96
C ARG A 22 -4.78 -19.16 6.42
N LYS A 23 -5.51 -18.45 7.28
CA LYS A 23 -5.25 -18.34 8.72
C LYS A 23 -6.56 -18.33 9.49
N GLY A 24 -6.62 -19.04 10.62
CA GLY A 24 -7.76 -19.05 11.53
C GLY A 24 -8.96 -19.86 11.04
N ASN A 25 -10.14 -19.59 11.62
CA ASN A 25 -11.39 -20.23 11.22
C ASN A 25 -11.95 -19.60 9.94
N ARG A 26 -12.27 -20.42 8.93
CA ARG A 26 -12.82 -20.00 7.63
C ARG A 26 -14.19 -19.33 7.72
N GLN A 27 -14.94 -19.58 8.78
CA GLN A 27 -16.27 -18.98 8.99
C GLN A 27 -16.20 -17.52 9.49
N LEU A 28 -15.05 -17.06 9.99
CA LEU A 28 -14.88 -15.68 10.44
C LEU A 28 -14.55 -14.76 9.26
N CYS A 29 -15.37 -13.72 9.06
CA CYS A 29 -15.20 -12.76 7.96
C CYS A 29 -13.83 -12.05 7.95
N ASP A 30 -13.27 -11.75 9.12
CA ASP A 30 -11.95 -11.09 9.24
C ASP A 30 -10.79 -11.93 8.69
N ASN A 31 -10.97 -13.25 8.59
CA ASN A 31 -9.99 -14.16 7.98
C ASN A 31 -10.06 -14.17 6.45
N HIS A 32 -10.93 -13.34 5.85
CA HIS A 32 -10.98 -13.09 4.42
C HIS A 32 -10.44 -11.70 4.09
N ARG A 33 -9.99 -11.54 2.85
CA ARG A 33 -9.60 -10.27 2.25
C ARG A 33 -10.55 -10.00 1.09
N GLY A 34 -11.33 -8.93 1.18
CA GLY A 34 -12.10 -8.43 0.04
C GLY A 34 -11.15 -7.90 -1.04
N VAL A 35 -11.34 -8.34 -2.27
CA VAL A 35 -10.65 -7.80 -3.44
C VAL A 35 -11.68 -7.23 -4.40
N SER A 36 -11.63 -5.92 -4.60
CA SER A 36 -12.51 -5.21 -5.52
C SER A 36 -12.03 -5.37 -6.96
N LEU A 37 -12.80 -6.08 -7.77
CA LEU A 37 -12.59 -6.20 -9.21
C LEU A 37 -13.28 -5.05 -9.92
N LEU A 38 -12.45 -4.11 -10.37
CA LEU A 38 -12.89 -2.92 -11.09
C LEU A 38 -12.91 -3.13 -12.62
N ASN A 39 -13.70 -2.30 -13.30
CA ASN A 39 -13.74 -2.18 -14.75
C ASN A 39 -12.32 -1.99 -15.35
N ILE A 40 -12.03 -2.64 -16.49
CA ILE A 40 -10.72 -2.60 -17.15
C ILE A 40 -10.37 -1.19 -17.61
N ALA A 41 -11.32 -0.45 -18.20
CA ALA A 41 -11.10 0.92 -18.65
C ALA A 41 -10.77 1.84 -17.47
N TRP A 42 -11.42 1.65 -16.32
CA TRP A 42 -11.10 2.37 -15.10
C TRP A 42 -9.68 2.07 -14.59
N LYS A 43 -9.25 0.79 -14.61
CA LYS A 43 -7.88 0.41 -14.24
C LYS A 43 -6.82 1.06 -15.15
N ILE A 44 -7.08 1.12 -16.45
CA ILE A 44 -6.19 1.78 -17.42
C ILE A 44 -6.10 3.28 -17.09
N PHE A 45 -7.24 3.92 -16.88
CA PHE A 45 -7.28 5.34 -16.54
C PHE A 45 -6.56 5.65 -15.23
N ALA A 46 -6.80 4.86 -14.17
CA ALA A 46 -6.11 4.98 -12.89
C ALA A 46 -4.59 4.78 -13.03
N ARG A 47 -4.13 3.91 -13.92
CA ARG A 47 -2.70 3.73 -14.22
C ARG A 47 -2.10 4.97 -14.88
N ILE A 48 -2.81 5.61 -15.80
CA ILE A 48 -2.37 6.85 -16.43
C ILE A 48 -2.23 7.94 -15.36
N LEU A 49 -3.25 8.13 -14.52
CA LEU A 49 -3.21 9.08 -13.41
C LEU A 49 -2.02 8.83 -12.47
N LEU A 50 -1.83 7.57 -12.07
CA LEU A 50 -0.70 7.18 -11.22
C LEU A 50 0.65 7.53 -11.86
N ASN A 51 0.81 7.28 -13.16
CA ASN A 51 2.05 7.62 -13.87
C ASN A 51 2.29 9.14 -13.92
N CYS A 52 1.24 9.94 -14.08
CA CYS A 52 1.35 11.40 -14.01
C CYS A 52 1.76 11.89 -12.62
N LEU A 53 1.17 11.32 -11.56
CA LEU A 53 1.45 11.72 -10.17
C LEU A 53 2.82 11.22 -9.68
N ASN A 54 3.28 10.06 -10.14
CA ASN A 54 4.53 9.45 -9.69
C ASN A 54 5.75 10.37 -9.85
N GLY A 55 5.79 11.19 -10.91
CA GLY A 55 6.88 12.15 -11.11
C GLY A 55 7.01 13.13 -9.95
N GLN A 56 5.90 13.69 -9.48
CA GLN A 56 5.87 14.64 -8.36
C GLN A 56 6.07 13.94 -7.01
N LEU A 57 5.48 12.75 -6.83
CA LEU A 57 5.60 11.98 -5.58
C LEU A 57 7.07 11.61 -5.28
N GLU A 58 7.81 11.20 -6.31
CA GLU A 58 9.21 10.82 -6.18
C GLU A 58 10.16 12.04 -6.02
N GLN A 59 9.73 13.25 -6.40
CA GLN A 59 10.54 14.48 -6.33
C GLN A 59 10.62 15.14 -4.95
N GLY A 60 10.03 14.54 -3.90
CA GLY A 60 10.24 15.00 -2.52
C GLY A 60 9.02 14.92 -1.60
N LEU A 61 7.86 14.51 -2.11
CA LEU A 61 6.67 14.30 -1.25
C LEU A 61 6.81 13.04 -0.38
N LEU A 62 7.46 11.99 -0.90
CA LEU A 62 7.68 10.75 -0.16
C LEU A 62 9.01 10.79 0.60
N PRO A 63 9.01 10.47 1.91
CA PRO A 63 10.24 10.42 2.67
C PRO A 63 11.15 9.29 2.18
N GLU A 64 12.46 9.47 2.32
CA GLU A 64 13.46 8.45 1.98
C GLU A 64 13.26 7.15 2.77
N SER A 65 12.61 7.22 3.94
CA SER A 65 12.25 6.07 4.75
C SER A 65 11.07 5.24 4.21
N GLN A 66 10.32 5.75 3.22
CA GLN A 66 9.25 4.98 2.57
C GLN A 66 9.83 4.10 1.47
N CYS A 67 9.61 2.78 1.55
CA CYS A 67 10.00 1.83 0.50
C CYS A 67 8.82 1.14 -0.18
N GLY A 68 7.69 0.96 0.51
CA GLY A 68 6.52 0.30 -0.07
C GLY A 68 6.00 1.06 -1.29
N PHE A 69 5.62 0.32 -2.33
CA PHE A 69 5.01 0.85 -3.57
C PHE A 69 5.86 1.87 -4.36
N ARG A 70 7.17 1.98 -4.08
CA ARG A 70 8.09 2.87 -4.82
C ARG A 70 8.92 2.13 -5.83
N ARG A 71 9.28 2.82 -6.91
CA ARG A 71 10.17 2.26 -7.95
C ARG A 71 11.59 2.14 -7.39
N HIS A 72 12.30 1.09 -7.77
CA HIS A 72 13.70 0.84 -7.37
C HIS A 72 13.93 0.70 -5.85
N ARG A 73 12.87 0.44 -5.07
CA ARG A 73 12.95 0.15 -3.64
C ARG A 73 12.41 -1.23 -3.37
N ARG A 74 13.15 -2.03 -2.63
CA ARG A 74 12.81 -3.42 -2.31
C ARG A 74 12.74 -3.62 -0.80
N THR A 75 12.05 -4.67 -0.38
CA THR A 75 12.00 -5.09 1.01
C THR A 75 13.39 -5.42 1.56
N THR A 76 14.29 -5.92 0.71
CA THR A 76 15.69 -6.20 1.04
C THR A 76 16.43 -4.95 1.54
N ASP A 77 16.13 -3.78 0.99
CA ASP A 77 16.80 -2.53 1.37
C ASP A 77 16.43 -2.13 2.80
N ARG A 78 15.17 -2.37 3.21
CA ARG A 78 14.69 -2.14 4.57
C ARG A 78 15.26 -3.14 5.56
N ILE A 79 15.33 -4.41 5.17
CA ILE A 79 15.97 -5.46 5.99
C ILE A 79 17.45 -5.11 6.20
N PHE A 80 18.14 -4.69 5.15
CA PHE A 80 19.53 -4.25 5.23
C PHE A 80 19.68 -3.07 6.20
N ALA A 81 18.90 -2.00 6.04
CA ALA A 81 18.96 -0.85 6.93
C ALA A 81 18.69 -1.21 8.41
N ALA A 82 17.69 -2.06 8.67
CA ALA A 82 17.39 -2.54 10.02
C ALA A 82 18.55 -3.36 10.60
N ARG A 83 19.15 -4.23 9.79
CA ARG A 83 20.32 -5.03 10.17
C ARG A 83 21.54 -4.17 10.49
N GLN A 84 21.85 -3.18 9.65
CA GLN A 84 22.94 -2.24 9.90
C GLN A 84 22.76 -1.50 11.23
N LEU A 85 21.53 -1.09 11.54
CA LEU A 85 21.22 -0.43 12.82
C LEU A 85 21.46 -1.37 14.01
N GLN A 86 21.04 -2.63 13.88
CA GLN A 86 21.26 -3.66 14.91
C GLN A 86 22.75 -3.93 15.14
N GLU A 87 23.50 -4.18 14.06
CA GLU A 87 24.95 -4.45 14.12
C GLU A 87 25.72 -3.27 14.73
N LYS A 88 25.38 -2.02 14.33
CA LYS A 88 26.04 -0.82 14.87
C LYS A 88 25.77 -0.62 16.36
N ARG A 89 24.55 -0.90 16.81
CA ARG A 89 24.19 -0.79 18.24
C ARG A 89 24.89 -1.85 19.08
N GLN A 90 25.02 -3.06 18.55
CA GLN A 90 25.79 -4.14 19.16
C GLN A 90 27.27 -3.79 19.29
N GLU A 91 27.88 -3.23 18.24
CA GLU A 91 29.28 -2.75 18.25
C GLU A 91 29.50 -1.70 19.35
N MET A 92 28.59 -0.73 19.46
CA MET A 92 28.67 0.35 20.47
C MET A 92 28.25 -0.10 21.87
N ARG A 93 27.82 -1.35 22.07
CA ARG A 93 27.27 -1.88 23.33
C ARG A 93 26.13 -1.01 23.90
N THR A 94 25.28 -0.48 23.02
CA THR A 94 24.12 0.32 23.40
C THR A 94 22.82 -0.43 23.12
N HIS A 95 21.79 -0.21 23.94
CA HIS A 95 20.50 -0.84 23.73
C HIS A 95 19.82 -0.34 22.44
N LEU A 96 19.20 -1.26 21.72
CA LEU A 96 18.31 -0.97 20.60
C LEU A 96 16.92 -1.51 20.94
N TYR A 97 15.92 -0.66 20.82
CA TYR A 97 14.51 -1.02 20.93
C TYR A 97 13.85 -0.88 19.55
N THR A 98 12.96 -1.79 19.20
CA THR A 98 12.27 -1.79 17.90
C THR A 98 10.80 -2.09 18.11
N THR A 99 9.95 -1.28 17.48
CA THR A 99 8.50 -1.43 17.52
C THR A 99 7.98 -1.67 16.11
N PHE A 100 7.13 -2.69 15.96
CA PHE A 100 6.44 -2.97 14.71
C PHE A 100 5.01 -2.43 14.81
N VAL A 101 4.62 -1.63 13.81
CA VAL A 101 3.29 -1.02 13.74
C VAL A 101 2.64 -1.47 12.43
N ASP A 102 1.40 -1.94 12.52
CA ASP A 102 0.58 -2.33 11.37
C ASP A 102 -0.81 -1.69 11.48
N LEU A 103 -1.35 -1.26 10.35
CA LEU A 103 -2.65 -0.58 10.28
C LEU A 103 -3.76 -1.59 9.98
N THR A 104 -4.81 -1.57 10.80
CA THR A 104 -5.98 -2.42 10.57
C THR A 104 -6.80 -1.89 9.39
N LYS A 105 -7.03 -2.73 8.37
CA LYS A 105 -7.86 -2.41 7.20
C LYS A 105 -7.45 -1.10 6.48
N ALA A 106 -6.15 -0.88 6.35
CA ALA A 106 -5.56 0.39 5.90
C ALA A 106 -6.13 0.99 4.59
N PHE A 107 -6.59 0.16 3.65
CA PHE A 107 -7.19 0.64 2.39
C PHE A 107 -8.68 0.99 2.54
N ASP A 108 -9.38 0.36 3.50
CA ASP A 108 -10.82 0.51 3.70
C ASP A 108 -11.15 1.70 4.63
N THR A 109 -10.14 2.23 5.34
CA THR A 109 -10.30 3.27 6.38
C THR A 109 -9.69 4.62 6.01
N VAL A 110 -9.45 4.88 4.72
CA VAL A 110 -8.95 6.17 4.25
C VAL A 110 -10.07 7.21 4.30
N ASN A 111 -9.84 8.36 4.95
CA ASN A 111 -10.82 9.44 4.98
C ASN A 111 -10.92 10.13 3.60
N HIS A 112 -12.13 10.47 3.18
CA HIS A 112 -12.44 11.13 1.91
C HIS A 112 -12.92 12.58 2.06
N ASP A 113 -13.06 13.08 3.30
CA ASP A 113 -13.37 14.48 3.61
C ASP A 113 -12.20 15.44 3.35
#